data_AF-A0A024ELR5-F1
#
_entry.id   AF-A0A024ELR5-F1
#
_cell.length_a   1.000
_cell.length_b   1.000
_cell.length_c   1.000
_cell.angle_alpha   90.00
_cell.angle_beta   90.00
_cell.angle_gamma   90.00
#
_symmetry.space_group_name_H-M   'P 1'
#
loop_
_entity.id
_entity.type
_entity.pdbx_description
1 polymer ?
#
loop_
_entity_poly.entity_id
_entity_poly.type
_entity_poly.pdbx_seq_one_letter_code
_entity_poly.pdbx_strand_id
1 'polypeptide(L)'
;MVRLRSALIYAAVICSVAQAYGSTDFAAQESAAIENFKDVLDGIKTNTDKQVDFVLKTEDLSFAKTPLMPDSNSVDPVPVDHDRTYQVFVSWSLGEAEIKNLIKEYHDNREVELVFRGIPDGLTLQDALAKVQRLSLETKSNTPVLINPVLFEESQIETVPQVRKVVGKQTLYVVSGTTSVQAADEQYQKDKVSRPKAIGPGLRIAERDLIEVLKERLAKVNFSELKDKALRRFWSNQVFAELSPATTSRVRKLDPSVVVPQDITGVDGSLIHKAGDRINPLDIRPFTQRLVIIDPSYEKQINFAKAQIENYGDKQNVVIILSEVDRQKGWDGFTEVQNKVGRAVYILKDDVRTRFSIDFTPSVVTAADRSFYIEEVAGESLP
;
A
#
# COMPACT_ATOMS: atom_id res chain seq x y z
N MET A 1 -21.51 23.84 9.91
CA MET A 1 -20.20 23.58 10.52
C MET A 1 -20.14 22.09 10.88
N VAL A 2 -19.61 21.27 9.98
CA VAL A 2 -19.67 19.80 10.08
C VAL A 2 -18.34 19.27 10.63
N ARG A 3 -18.46 18.44 11.68
CA ARG A 3 -17.39 17.78 12.43
C ARG A 3 -16.69 16.73 11.55
N LEU A 4 -15.36 16.79 11.42
CA LEU A 4 -14.54 15.74 10.80
C LEU A 4 -14.21 14.67 11.84
N ARG A 5 -14.49 13.41 11.48
CA ARG A 5 -14.25 12.21 12.30
C ARG A 5 -12.84 11.69 12.05
N SER A 6 -12.18 11.30 13.14
CA SER A 6 -10.86 10.68 13.26
C SER A 6 -10.80 9.31 12.56
N ALA A 7 -9.72 9.02 11.84
CA ALA A 7 -9.39 7.68 11.36
C ALA A 7 -8.22 7.11 12.18
N LEU A 8 -8.38 5.89 12.67
CA LEU A 8 -7.49 5.20 13.61
C LEU A 8 -6.21 4.69 12.94
N ILE A 9 -5.07 4.87 13.60
CA ILE A 9 -3.82 4.15 13.31
C ILE A 9 -3.81 2.91 14.20
N TYR A 10 -4.09 1.73 13.63
CA TYR A 10 -3.92 0.44 14.30
C TYR A 10 -2.59 -0.16 13.86
N ALA A 11 -1.63 -0.26 14.78
CA ALA A 11 -0.47 -1.13 14.62
C ALA A 11 -0.79 -2.46 15.35
N ALA A 12 -1.52 -3.35 14.68
CA ALA A 12 -1.78 -4.69 15.19
C ALA A 12 -0.60 -5.60 14.84
N VAL A 13 0.17 -6.03 15.84
CA VAL A 13 1.12 -7.14 15.69
C VAL A 13 0.32 -8.43 15.80
N ILE A 14 -0.25 -8.88 14.68
CA ILE A 14 -0.94 -10.17 14.61
C ILE A 14 0.12 -11.25 14.47
N CYS A 15 0.32 -12.04 15.53
CA CYS A 15 1.12 -13.26 15.48
C CYS A 15 0.26 -14.36 14.85
N SER A 16 0.41 -14.59 13.55
CA SER A 16 -0.14 -15.77 12.87
C SER A 16 0.77 -16.97 13.11
N VAL A 17 0.47 -17.74 14.16
CA VAL A 17 1.07 -19.07 14.38
C VAL A 17 0.07 -20.13 13.90
N ALA A 18 0.26 -20.60 12.66
CA ALA A 18 -0.08 -21.92 12.10
C ALA A 18 -0.02 -21.77 10.57
N GLN A 19 0.98 -22.24 9.81
CA GLN A 19 1.67 -23.53 9.84
C GLN A 19 3.15 -23.34 9.48
N ALA A 20 4.07 -23.82 10.32
CA ALA A 20 5.38 -24.32 9.91
C ALA A 20 6.09 -24.88 11.16
N TYR A 21 5.67 -26.05 11.62
CA TYR A 21 6.57 -26.87 12.44
C TYR A 21 7.56 -27.53 11.49
N GLY A 22 8.84 -27.17 11.62
CA GLY A 22 9.96 -27.99 11.17
C GLY A 22 10.82 -27.46 10.03
N SER A 23 11.51 -26.32 10.19
CA SER A 23 12.81 -26.09 9.54
C SER A 23 13.57 -24.95 10.23
N THR A 24 14.74 -25.25 10.78
CA THR A 24 15.70 -24.29 11.34
C THR A 24 16.48 -23.61 10.21
N ASP A 25 15.83 -22.78 9.40
CA ASP A 25 16.53 -21.97 8.41
C ASP A 25 16.06 -20.52 8.47
N PHE A 26 16.77 -19.73 9.29
CA PHE A 26 16.55 -18.30 9.49
C PHE A 26 16.65 -17.51 8.17
N ALA A 27 17.40 -17.97 7.17
CA ALA A 27 17.54 -17.30 5.88
C ALA A 27 16.29 -17.40 4.99
N ALA A 28 15.52 -18.49 5.12
CA ALA A 28 14.27 -18.68 4.41
C ALA A 28 13.13 -17.85 5.02
N GLN A 29 13.09 -17.73 6.36
CA GLN A 29 12.16 -16.84 7.05
C GLN A 29 12.48 -15.36 6.82
N GLU A 30 13.75 -14.99 6.73
CA GLU A 30 14.20 -13.64 6.40
C GLU A 30 13.85 -13.26 4.94
N SER A 31 14.05 -14.18 4.00
CA SER A 31 13.67 -13.98 2.59
C SER A 31 12.16 -13.81 2.40
N ALA A 32 11.34 -14.66 3.05
CA ALA A 32 9.89 -14.56 3.00
C ALA A 32 9.35 -13.29 3.68
N ALA A 33 9.99 -12.83 4.76
CA ALA A 33 9.64 -11.58 5.43
C ALA A 33 10.04 -10.34 4.59
N ILE A 34 11.18 -10.39 3.90
CA ILE A 34 11.62 -9.32 2.98
C ILE A 34 10.75 -9.26 1.72
N GLU A 35 10.27 -10.41 1.23
CA GLU A 35 9.38 -10.51 0.07
C GLU A 35 7.97 -10.00 0.41
N ASN A 36 7.40 -10.41 1.56
CA ASN A 36 6.16 -9.82 2.07
C ASN A 36 6.27 -8.31 2.35
N PHE A 37 7.42 -7.85 2.86
CA PHE A 37 7.66 -6.42 3.11
C PHE A 37 7.87 -5.64 1.81
N LYS A 38 8.43 -6.26 0.76
CA LYS A 38 8.49 -5.70 -0.60
C LYS A 38 7.11 -5.56 -1.21
N ASP A 39 6.22 -6.54 -1.08
CA ASP A 39 4.85 -6.46 -1.59
C ASP A 39 4.04 -5.38 -0.86
N VAL A 40 4.23 -5.22 0.45
CA VAL A 40 3.66 -4.11 1.23
C VAL A 40 4.23 -2.75 0.79
N LEU A 41 5.53 -2.67 0.49
CA LEU A 41 6.18 -1.45 -0.03
C LEU A 41 5.78 -1.12 -1.47
N ASP A 42 5.56 -2.11 -2.32
CA ASP A 42 5.11 -1.91 -3.70
C ASP A 42 3.60 -1.56 -3.75
N GLY A 43 2.82 -2.02 -2.76
CA GLY A 43 1.47 -1.51 -2.48
C GLY A 43 1.44 -0.05 -2.02
N ILE A 44 2.48 0.42 -1.31
CA ILE A 44 2.65 1.83 -0.94
C ILE A 44 3.10 2.68 -2.17
N LYS A 45 3.93 2.13 -3.07
CA LYS A 45 4.33 2.81 -4.31
C LYS A 45 3.16 3.04 -5.27
N THR A 46 2.27 2.06 -5.44
CA THR A 46 1.12 2.16 -6.36
C THR A 46 0.09 3.20 -5.93
N ASN A 47 -0.01 3.50 -4.62
CA ASN A 47 -0.80 4.62 -4.11
C ASN A 47 -0.10 5.99 -4.27
N THR A 48 1.24 5.99 -4.29
CA THR A 48 2.05 7.20 -4.42
C THR A 48 1.99 7.80 -5.83
N ASP A 49 1.89 6.98 -6.89
CA ASP A 49 1.82 7.47 -8.28
C ASP A 49 0.53 8.26 -8.59
N LYS A 50 -0.60 7.95 -7.93
CA LYS A 50 -1.84 8.73 -8.05
C LYS A 50 -1.87 9.98 -7.17
N GLN A 51 -1.13 9.96 -6.06
CA GLN A 51 -1.10 11.03 -5.07
C GLN A 51 -0.09 12.13 -5.43
N VAL A 52 0.99 11.78 -6.14
CA VAL A 52 1.98 12.76 -6.63
C VAL A 52 1.38 13.68 -7.71
N ASP A 53 0.49 13.16 -8.58
CA ASP A 53 -0.13 13.97 -9.66
C ASP A 53 -1.21 14.96 -9.13
N PHE A 54 -1.81 14.68 -7.98
CA PHE A 54 -2.79 15.56 -7.31
C PHE A 54 -2.10 16.69 -6.53
N VAL A 55 -1.01 16.40 -5.81
CA VAL A 55 -0.23 17.42 -5.06
C VAL A 55 0.41 18.46 -5.98
N LEU A 56 0.81 18.06 -7.19
CA LEU A 56 1.41 18.96 -8.19
C LEU A 56 0.41 19.94 -8.82
N LYS A 57 -0.91 19.70 -8.73
CA LYS A 57 -1.93 20.53 -9.41
C LYS A 57 -2.63 21.55 -8.53
N THR A 58 -2.68 21.37 -7.20
CA THR A 58 -3.58 22.16 -6.34
C THR A 58 -2.91 22.99 -5.24
N GLU A 59 -1.60 22.86 -4.99
CA GLU A 59 -0.87 23.56 -3.91
C GLU A 59 -1.57 23.54 -2.52
N ASP A 60 -2.51 22.62 -2.30
CA ASP A 60 -3.29 22.54 -1.08
C ASP A 60 -2.70 21.45 -0.15
N LEU A 61 -2.14 21.89 0.98
CA LEU A 61 -1.55 21.06 2.04
C LEU A 61 -2.59 20.51 3.04
N SER A 62 -3.89 20.66 2.76
CA SER A 62 -4.98 20.18 3.63
C SER A 62 -4.94 18.66 3.89
N PHE A 63 -4.23 17.89 3.06
CA PHE A 63 -4.02 16.44 3.24
C PHE A 63 -3.15 16.07 4.45
N ALA A 64 -2.38 16.99 5.03
CA ALA A 64 -1.66 16.73 6.28
C ALA A 64 -2.59 16.51 7.50
N LYS A 65 -3.91 16.72 7.33
CA LYS A 65 -4.93 16.43 8.34
C LYS A 65 -5.69 15.11 8.11
N THR A 66 -5.41 14.37 7.02
CA THR A 66 -6.12 13.12 6.69
C THR A 66 -5.19 11.92 6.85
N PRO A 67 -5.60 10.84 7.56
CA PRO A 67 -4.74 9.68 7.77
C PRO A 67 -4.40 8.96 6.47
N LEU A 68 -3.12 8.64 6.32
CA LEU A 68 -2.56 7.80 5.26
C LEU A 68 -3.07 6.36 5.44
N MET A 69 -4.11 5.97 4.71
CA MET A 69 -4.39 4.56 4.43
C MET A 69 -4.47 4.34 2.92
N PRO A 70 -3.97 3.19 2.41
CA PRO A 70 -4.15 2.82 1.03
C PRO A 70 -5.57 2.27 0.78
N ASP A 71 -6.24 2.75 -0.28
CA ASP A 71 -7.35 2.00 -0.90
C ASP A 71 -6.79 0.72 -1.53
N SER A 72 -6.96 -0.41 -0.84
CA SER A 72 -6.61 -1.71 -1.36
C SER A 72 -7.87 -2.42 -1.88
N ASN A 73 -7.89 -2.74 -3.17
CA ASN A 73 -8.80 -3.74 -3.74
C ASN A 73 -8.28 -5.18 -3.52
N SER A 74 -7.33 -5.40 -2.60
CA SER A 74 -7.24 -6.69 -1.92
C SER A 74 -8.51 -6.81 -1.09
N VAL A 75 -9.24 -7.93 -1.21
CA VAL A 75 -10.30 -8.36 -0.29
C VAL A 75 -10.08 -7.66 1.03
N ASP A 76 -10.97 -6.71 1.37
CA ASP A 76 -10.92 -6.01 2.66
C ASP A 76 -10.49 -7.06 3.66
N PRO A 77 -9.37 -6.89 4.41
CA PRO A 77 -9.07 -7.83 5.46
C PRO A 77 -10.35 -7.84 6.27
N VAL A 78 -11.08 -8.98 6.20
CA VAL A 78 -12.44 -9.09 6.73
C VAL A 78 -12.35 -8.39 8.07
N PRO A 79 -13.04 -7.26 8.30
CA PRO A 79 -12.83 -6.48 9.50
C PRO A 79 -12.99 -7.49 10.60
N VAL A 80 -11.89 -7.81 11.27
CA VAL A 80 -11.97 -8.86 12.27
C VAL A 80 -12.70 -8.16 13.39
N ASP A 81 -14.02 -8.35 13.37
CA ASP A 81 -14.96 -7.91 14.37
C ASP A 81 -14.60 -8.69 15.61
N HIS A 82 -13.56 -8.22 16.29
CA HIS A 82 -13.27 -8.63 17.63
C HIS A 82 -13.97 -7.61 18.49
N ASP A 83 -15.12 -8.03 19.01
CA ASP A 83 -15.88 -7.44 20.10
C ASP A 83 -15.03 -7.42 21.40
N ARG A 84 -13.82 -6.83 21.32
CA ARG A 84 -12.87 -6.74 22.42
C ARG A 84 -13.43 -5.76 23.43
N THR A 85 -13.97 -6.34 24.47
CA THR A 85 -14.75 -5.60 25.46
C THR A 85 -13.84 -4.93 26.49
N TYR A 86 -12.60 -5.41 26.70
CA TYR A 86 -11.71 -4.91 27.74
C TYR A 86 -10.33 -4.50 27.24
N GLN A 87 -9.93 -3.31 27.65
CA GLN A 87 -8.61 -2.73 27.41
C GLN A 87 -7.92 -2.54 28.75
N VAL A 88 -6.84 -3.29 28.97
CA VAL A 88 -6.03 -3.20 30.20
C VAL A 88 -4.81 -2.35 29.90
N PHE A 89 -4.81 -1.13 30.42
CA PHE A 89 -3.70 -0.19 30.28
C PHE A 89 -2.58 -0.57 31.23
N VAL A 90 -1.41 -0.86 30.65
CA VAL A 90 -0.21 -1.32 31.35
C VAL A 90 0.98 -0.45 30.96
N SER A 91 2.02 -0.49 31.78
CA SER A 91 3.30 0.17 31.48
C SER A 91 4.45 -0.64 32.05
N TRP A 92 5.65 -0.40 31.54
CA TRP A 92 6.86 -1.08 32.01
C TRP A 92 7.18 -0.79 33.48
N SER A 93 6.58 0.24 34.08
CA SER A 93 6.63 0.51 35.51
C SER A 93 6.03 -0.59 36.40
N LEU A 94 5.16 -1.46 35.87
CA LEU A 94 4.64 -2.63 36.58
C LEU A 94 5.72 -3.71 36.78
N GLY A 95 6.79 -3.67 35.99
CA GLY A 95 7.82 -4.69 35.94
C GLY A 95 7.51 -5.80 34.94
N GLU A 96 8.56 -6.36 34.35
CA GLU A 96 8.44 -7.37 33.28
C GLU A 96 7.78 -8.68 33.76
N ALA A 97 8.04 -9.08 35.01
CA ALA A 97 7.42 -10.28 35.59
C ALA A 97 5.90 -10.15 35.69
N GLU A 98 5.40 -8.98 36.08
CA GLU A 98 3.97 -8.71 36.18
C GLU A 98 3.33 -8.71 34.80
N ILE A 99 3.93 -8.04 33.82
CA ILE A 99 3.45 -8.04 32.43
C ILE A 99 3.38 -9.47 31.87
N LYS A 100 4.39 -10.32 32.14
CA LYS A 100 4.37 -11.74 31.75
C LYS A 100 3.23 -12.51 32.40
N ASN A 101 2.94 -12.23 33.67
CA ASN A 101 1.82 -12.86 34.37
C ASN A 101 0.49 -12.46 33.75
N LEU A 102 0.28 -11.17 33.45
CA LEU A 102 -0.94 -10.68 32.78
C LEU A 102 -1.14 -11.30 31.39
N ILE A 103 -0.07 -11.40 30.60
CA ILE A 103 -0.12 -12.04 29.28
C ILE A 103 -0.54 -13.51 29.40
N LYS A 104 -0.10 -14.22 30.44
CA LYS A 104 -0.50 -15.62 30.70
C LYS A 104 -1.92 -15.71 31.28
N GLU A 105 -2.29 -14.81 32.16
CA GLU A 105 -3.61 -14.77 32.81
C GLU A 105 -4.73 -14.62 31.79
N TYR A 106 -4.54 -13.76 30.79
CA TYR A 106 -5.51 -13.51 29.73
C TYR A 106 -5.34 -14.40 28.49
N HIS A 107 -4.54 -15.46 28.60
CA HIS A 107 -4.43 -16.46 27.54
C HIS A 107 -5.80 -16.99 27.13
N ASP A 108 -6.04 -17.11 25.83
CA ASP A 108 -7.32 -17.51 25.22
C ASP A 108 -8.52 -16.59 25.51
N ASN A 109 -8.33 -15.50 26.26
CA ASN A 109 -9.37 -14.51 26.47
C ASN A 109 -9.42 -13.52 25.30
N ARG A 110 -10.35 -13.76 24.36
CA ARG A 110 -10.53 -12.94 23.16
C ARG A 110 -11.12 -11.55 23.43
N GLU A 111 -11.65 -11.31 24.63
CA GLU A 111 -12.26 -10.03 25.00
C GLU A 111 -11.24 -9.03 25.53
N VAL A 112 -10.03 -9.48 25.91
CA VAL A 112 -9.04 -8.67 26.60
C VAL A 112 -7.85 -8.35 25.71
N GLU A 113 -7.42 -7.09 25.73
CA GLU A 113 -6.16 -6.67 25.15
C GLU A 113 -5.33 -5.83 26.14
N LEU A 114 -4.01 -6.00 26.10
CA LEU A 114 -3.08 -5.19 26.87
C LEU A 114 -2.61 -4.01 26.02
N VAL A 115 -2.66 -2.79 26.58
CA VAL A 115 -2.34 -1.56 25.86
C VAL A 115 -1.21 -0.83 26.56
N PHE A 116 -0.11 -0.61 25.84
CA PHE A 116 1.03 0.23 26.22
C PHE A 116 0.94 1.60 25.55
N ARG A 117 1.47 2.64 26.21
CA ARG A 117 1.45 4.00 25.66
C ARG A 117 2.46 4.17 24.53
N GLY A 118 3.64 3.57 24.68
CA GLY A 118 4.74 3.80 23.77
C GLY A 118 5.98 2.97 24.05
N ILE A 119 7.14 3.57 23.78
CA ILE A 119 8.43 2.89 23.73
C ILE A 119 9.19 3.17 25.03
N PRO A 120 9.74 2.14 25.70
CA PRO A 120 10.61 2.32 26.86
C PRO A 120 11.77 3.26 26.57
N ASP A 121 12.19 4.01 27.59
CA ASP A 121 13.36 4.87 27.49
C ASP A 121 14.61 4.08 27.05
N GLY A 122 15.37 4.67 26.13
CA GLY A 122 16.61 4.10 25.60
C GLY A 122 16.44 3.03 24.52
N LEU A 123 15.21 2.60 24.20
CA LEU A 123 14.96 1.62 23.14
C LEU A 123 14.55 2.27 21.81
N THR A 124 14.87 1.61 20.70
CA THR A 124 14.25 1.95 19.41
C THR A 124 12.86 1.33 19.29
N LEU A 125 12.05 1.79 18.34
CA LEU A 125 10.76 1.16 18.02
C LEU A 125 10.92 -0.32 17.66
N GLN A 126 11.98 -0.67 16.91
CA GLN A 126 12.29 -2.05 16.54
C GLN A 126 12.58 -2.89 17.78
N ASP A 127 13.39 -2.38 18.70
CA ASP A 127 13.74 -3.08 19.94
C ASP A 127 12.51 -3.27 20.85
N ALA A 128 11.62 -2.27 20.93
CA ALA A 128 10.40 -2.37 21.70
C ALA A 128 9.43 -3.40 21.12
N LEU A 129 9.27 -3.45 19.79
CA LEU A 129 8.47 -4.48 19.13
C LEU A 129 9.07 -5.87 19.33
N ALA A 130 10.39 -6.01 19.18
CA ALA A 130 11.10 -7.25 19.44
C ALA A 130 10.94 -7.70 20.91
N LYS A 131 10.93 -6.75 21.86
CA LYS A 131 10.70 -7.03 23.27
C LYS A 131 9.28 -7.55 23.51
N VAL A 132 8.25 -6.90 22.96
CA VAL A 132 6.85 -7.37 23.05
C VAL A 132 6.68 -8.74 22.40
N GLN A 133 7.26 -8.95 21.21
CA GLN A 133 7.25 -10.24 20.52
C GLN A 133 7.91 -11.33 21.36
N ARG A 134 9.06 -11.04 21.98
CA ARG A 134 9.76 -11.97 22.88
C ARG A 134 8.89 -12.35 24.08
N LEU A 135 8.16 -11.39 24.67
CA LEU A 135 7.21 -11.69 25.75
C LEU A 135 6.11 -12.67 25.29
N SER A 136 5.55 -12.46 24.10
CA SER A 136 4.54 -13.37 23.53
C SER A 136 5.13 -14.78 23.27
N LEU A 137 6.34 -14.88 22.71
CA LEU A 137 7.03 -16.15 22.46
C LEU A 137 7.37 -16.90 23.76
N GLU A 138 7.89 -16.21 24.77
CA GLU A 138 8.25 -16.80 26.07
C GLU A 138 7.02 -17.27 26.86
N THR A 139 5.91 -16.53 26.76
CA THR A 139 4.65 -16.89 27.43
C THR A 139 3.85 -17.92 26.65
N LYS A 140 4.15 -18.13 25.36
CA LYS A 140 3.35 -18.92 24.40
C LYS A 140 1.89 -18.50 24.37
N SER A 141 1.64 -17.21 24.60
CA SER A 141 0.29 -16.68 24.76
C SER A 141 -0.20 -15.92 23.52
N ASN A 142 -1.50 -16.05 23.23
CA ASN A 142 -2.22 -15.33 22.18
C ASN A 142 -2.85 -14.01 22.68
N THR A 143 -2.63 -13.61 23.93
CA THR A 143 -3.12 -12.33 24.47
C THR A 143 -2.61 -11.18 23.60
N PRO A 144 -3.51 -10.39 22.99
CA PRO A 144 -3.11 -9.25 22.17
C PRO A 144 -2.41 -8.18 23.01
N VAL A 145 -1.23 -7.75 22.54
CA VAL A 145 -0.48 -6.64 23.12
C VAL A 145 -0.35 -5.53 22.08
N LEU A 146 -0.81 -4.34 22.42
CA LEU A 146 -0.85 -3.17 21.54
C LEU A 146 0.01 -2.04 22.10
N ILE A 147 0.61 -1.25 21.21
CA ILE A 147 1.19 0.05 21.54
C ILE A 147 0.28 1.10 20.89
N ASN A 148 -0.52 1.79 21.71
CA ASN A 148 -1.51 2.74 21.20
C ASN A 148 -1.60 3.99 22.11
N PRO A 149 -0.81 5.03 21.85
CA PRO A 149 -0.83 6.27 22.64
C PRO A 149 -2.16 7.01 22.57
N VAL A 150 -2.92 6.86 21.47
CA VAL A 150 -4.20 7.55 21.28
C VAL A 150 -5.22 7.08 22.32
N LEU A 151 -5.25 5.78 22.66
CA LEU A 151 -6.17 5.27 23.68
C LEU A 151 -5.88 5.82 25.08
N PHE A 152 -4.61 6.11 25.39
CA PHE A 152 -4.22 6.76 26.64
C PHE A 152 -4.69 8.21 26.66
N GLU A 153 -4.58 8.94 25.55
CA GLU A 153 -5.06 10.32 25.43
C GLU A 153 -6.60 10.39 25.50
N GLU A 154 -7.30 9.61 24.68
CA GLU A 154 -8.78 9.56 24.62
C GLU A 154 -9.39 9.16 25.97
N SER A 155 -8.75 8.22 26.67
CA SER A 155 -9.21 7.73 27.98
C SER A 155 -8.59 8.50 29.15
N GLN A 156 -7.80 9.55 28.90
CA GLN A 156 -7.13 10.39 29.90
C GLN A 156 -6.38 9.56 30.96
N ILE A 157 -5.59 8.59 30.51
CA ILE A 157 -4.85 7.66 31.36
C ILE A 157 -3.47 8.24 31.67
N GLU A 158 -3.31 8.77 32.88
CA GLU A 158 -2.02 9.32 33.34
C GLU A 158 -1.23 8.34 34.23
N THR A 159 -1.92 7.35 34.81
CA THR A 159 -1.34 6.33 35.69
C THR A 159 -1.86 4.94 35.32
N VAL A 160 -1.09 3.90 35.65
CA VAL A 160 -1.39 2.49 35.39
C VAL A 160 -1.31 1.66 36.68
N PRO A 161 -1.96 0.50 36.80
CA PRO A 161 -2.80 -0.14 35.81
C PRO A 161 -4.23 0.43 35.83
N GLN A 162 -4.90 0.42 34.69
CA GLN A 162 -6.34 0.73 34.60
C GLN A 162 -7.03 -0.23 33.63
N VAL A 163 -8.30 -0.55 33.90
CA VAL A 163 -9.14 -1.35 33.01
C VAL A 163 -10.24 -0.48 32.44
N ARG A 164 -10.36 -0.44 31.12
CA ARG A 164 -11.46 0.17 30.40
C ARG A 164 -12.33 -0.91 29.79
N LYS A 165 -13.64 -0.76 29.94
CA LYS A 165 -14.64 -1.56 29.24
C LYS A 165 -15.29 -0.76 28.12
N VAL A 166 -15.35 -1.33 26.92
CA VAL A 166 -15.96 -0.74 25.72
C VAL A 166 -17.15 -1.58 25.31
N VAL A 167 -18.27 -0.94 24.99
CA VAL A 167 -19.46 -1.58 24.41
C VAL A 167 -19.75 -0.89 23.09
N GLY A 168 -19.60 -1.63 21.98
CA GLY A 168 -19.60 -1.06 20.64
C GLY A 168 -18.47 -0.06 20.44
N LYS A 169 -18.79 1.24 20.32
CA LYS A 169 -17.80 2.33 20.16
C LYS A 169 -17.71 3.28 21.36
N GLN A 170 -18.39 2.95 22.46
CA GLN A 170 -18.47 3.82 23.63
C GLN A 170 -17.78 3.19 24.84
N THR A 171 -17.01 4.00 25.55
CA THR A 171 -16.46 3.63 26.85
C THR A 171 -17.59 3.51 27.86
N LEU A 172 -17.79 2.32 28.41
CA LEU A 172 -18.75 2.11 29.50
C LEU A 172 -18.17 2.63 30.82
N TYR A 173 -16.96 2.20 31.15
CA TYR A 173 -16.24 2.69 32.32
C TYR A 173 -14.71 2.57 32.17
N VAL A 174 -14.00 3.28 33.06
CA VAL A 174 -12.56 3.13 33.31
C VAL A 174 -12.34 3.03 34.82
N VAL A 175 -11.70 1.96 35.28
CA VAL A 175 -11.39 1.70 36.70
C VAL A 175 -9.88 1.70 36.90
N SER A 176 -9.39 2.53 37.81
CA SER A 176 -7.96 2.66 38.10
C SER A 176 -7.50 1.73 39.22
N GLY A 177 -6.21 1.37 39.18
CA GLY A 177 -5.54 0.59 40.23
C GLY A 177 -5.84 -0.90 40.18
N THR A 178 -6.21 -1.44 39.02
CA THR A 178 -6.45 -2.88 38.81
C THR A 178 -5.99 -3.31 37.42
N THR A 179 -5.55 -4.55 37.30
CA THR A 179 -5.33 -5.27 36.05
C THR A 179 -6.42 -6.32 35.79
N SER A 180 -7.27 -6.60 36.78
CA SER A 180 -8.34 -7.61 36.73
C SER A 180 -9.62 -7.02 36.15
N VAL A 181 -10.10 -7.60 35.03
CA VAL A 181 -11.37 -7.21 34.41
C VAL A 181 -12.58 -7.51 35.31
N GLN A 182 -12.54 -8.63 36.04
CA GLN A 182 -13.59 -9.00 36.98
C GLN A 182 -13.70 -7.99 38.12
N ALA A 183 -12.57 -7.64 38.75
CA ALA A 183 -12.57 -6.65 39.82
C ALA A 183 -13.05 -5.28 39.34
N ALA A 184 -12.74 -4.91 38.09
CA ALA A 184 -13.22 -3.69 37.47
C ALA A 184 -14.74 -3.69 37.26
N ASP A 185 -15.32 -4.79 36.76
CA ASP A 185 -16.78 -4.93 36.64
C ASP A 185 -17.46 -4.86 38.01
N GLU A 186 -16.94 -5.58 39.02
CA GLU A 186 -17.50 -5.56 40.37
C GLU A 186 -17.49 -4.15 40.97
N GLN A 187 -16.42 -3.37 40.74
CA GLN A 187 -16.33 -1.99 41.20
C GLN A 187 -17.30 -1.07 40.44
N TYR A 188 -17.47 -1.27 39.14
CA TYR A 188 -18.47 -0.56 38.35
C TYR A 188 -19.91 -0.87 38.82
N GLN A 189 -20.23 -2.13 39.15
CA GLN A 189 -21.56 -2.49 39.64
C GLN A 189 -21.90 -1.84 40.99
N LYS A 190 -20.89 -1.56 41.83
CA LYS A 190 -21.04 -0.86 43.10
C LYS A 190 -21.31 0.64 42.91
N ASP A 191 -20.48 1.31 42.11
CA ASP A 191 -20.53 2.77 42.00
C ASP A 191 -21.46 3.27 40.88
N LYS A 192 -21.67 2.46 39.83
CA LYS A 192 -22.51 2.72 38.64
C LYS A 192 -22.21 4.04 37.93
N VAL A 193 -20.96 4.48 37.97
CA VAL A 193 -20.45 5.68 37.27
C VAL A 193 -19.35 5.29 36.28
N SER A 194 -19.10 6.13 35.28
CA SER A 194 -18.10 5.86 34.23
C SER A 194 -16.65 5.85 34.72
N ARG A 195 -16.36 6.47 35.88
CA ARG A 195 -15.07 6.38 36.57
C ARG A 195 -15.28 6.03 38.04
N PRO A 196 -15.43 4.73 38.36
CA PRO A 196 -15.58 4.26 39.74
C PRO A 196 -14.36 4.59 40.61
N LYS A 197 -14.50 4.41 41.93
CA LYS A 197 -13.39 4.56 42.87
C LYS A 197 -12.25 3.60 42.51
N ALA A 198 -11.01 4.10 42.61
CA ALA A 198 -9.82 3.28 42.38
C ALA A 198 -9.75 2.11 43.37
N ILE A 199 -9.37 0.94 42.86
CA ILE A 199 -9.22 -0.30 43.65
C ILE A 199 -7.86 -0.33 44.36
N GLY A 200 -6.81 0.15 43.68
CA GLY A 200 -5.44 0.13 44.16
C GLY A 200 -4.64 1.37 43.74
N PRO A 201 -3.34 1.43 44.08
CA PRO A 201 -2.49 2.55 43.71
C PRO A 201 -2.21 2.57 42.20
N GLY A 202 -2.10 3.78 41.64
CA GLY A 202 -1.60 4.00 40.29
C GLY A 202 -0.10 4.30 40.29
N LEU A 203 0.64 3.70 39.36
CA LEU A 203 2.02 3.99 39.04
C LEU A 203 2.09 4.95 37.85
N ARG A 204 3.15 5.77 37.80
CA ARG A 204 3.44 6.58 36.61
C ARG A 204 3.86 5.69 35.45
N ILE A 205 3.49 6.10 34.25
CA ILE A 205 3.88 5.43 33.00
C ILE A 205 5.39 5.61 32.80
N ALA A 206 6.10 4.51 32.54
CA ALA A 206 7.56 4.53 32.38
C ALA A 206 8.01 4.87 30.95
N GLU A 207 7.24 4.46 29.95
CA GLU A 207 7.55 4.70 28.55
C GLU A 207 7.18 6.11 28.07
N ARG A 208 7.93 6.59 27.07
CA ARG A 208 7.60 7.82 26.35
C ARG A 208 6.43 7.61 25.41
N ASP A 209 5.71 8.68 25.14
CA ASP A 209 4.64 8.67 24.15
C ASP A 209 5.17 8.35 22.75
N LEU A 210 4.60 7.34 22.10
CA LEU A 210 5.03 6.95 20.75
C LEU A 210 4.82 8.09 19.74
N ILE A 211 3.77 8.91 19.87
CA ILE A 211 3.53 10.04 18.97
C ILE A 211 4.65 11.06 19.09
N GLU A 212 5.11 11.35 20.31
CA GLU A 212 6.22 12.28 20.54
C GLU A 212 7.54 11.74 19.95
N VAL A 213 7.82 10.46 20.16
CA VAL A 213 9.01 9.80 19.61
C VAL A 213 9.00 9.83 18.07
N LEU A 214 7.83 9.58 17.45
CA LEU A 214 7.68 9.65 16.00
C LEU A 214 7.85 11.08 15.48
N LYS A 215 7.25 12.08 16.14
CA LYS A 215 7.41 13.50 15.78
C LYS A 215 8.88 13.94 15.81
N GLU A 216 9.62 13.60 16.86
CA GLU A 216 11.05 13.91 16.97
C GLU A 216 11.88 13.25 15.87
N ARG A 217 11.55 12.01 15.49
CA ARG A 217 12.23 11.30 14.41
C ARG A 217 11.92 11.91 13.05
N LEU A 218 10.65 12.20 12.77
CA LEU A 218 10.22 12.82 11.51
C LEU A 218 10.82 14.22 11.33
N ALA A 219 10.96 14.99 12.41
CA ALA A 219 11.62 16.30 12.38
C ALA A 219 13.10 16.22 11.94
N LYS A 220 13.75 15.07 12.10
CA LYS A 220 15.14 14.83 11.69
C LYS A 220 15.26 14.24 10.28
N VAL A 221 14.15 13.90 9.62
CA VAL A 221 14.14 13.29 8.29
C VAL A 221 14.12 14.40 7.22
N ASN A 222 15.11 14.37 6.32
CA ASN A 222 15.11 15.23 5.14
C ASN A 222 14.27 14.59 4.02
N PHE A 223 12.98 14.94 3.98
CA PHE A 223 12.04 14.46 2.97
C PHE A 223 12.45 14.84 1.53
N SER A 224 13.11 15.98 1.34
CA SER A 224 13.61 16.39 0.01
C SER A 224 14.67 15.42 -0.49
N GLU A 225 15.63 15.08 0.38
CA GLU A 225 16.71 14.16 0.01
C GLU A 225 16.20 12.75 -0.26
N LEU A 226 15.21 12.28 0.51
CA LEU A 226 14.54 11.00 0.28
C LEU A 226 13.78 10.98 -1.05
N LYS A 227 13.06 12.06 -1.37
CA LYS A 227 12.38 12.25 -2.66
C LYS A 227 13.40 12.20 -3.80
N ASP A 228 14.50 12.94 -3.69
CA ASP A 228 15.53 12.98 -4.73
C ASP A 228 16.21 11.61 -4.92
N LYS A 229 16.46 10.88 -3.83
CA LYS A 229 16.97 9.50 -3.89
C LYS A 229 15.96 8.55 -4.55
N ALA A 230 14.66 8.70 -4.27
CA ALA A 230 13.61 7.91 -4.90
C ALA A 230 13.51 8.20 -6.40
N LEU A 231 13.54 9.48 -6.79
CA LEU A 231 13.48 9.91 -8.20
C LEU A 231 14.69 9.43 -9.00
N ARG A 232 15.90 9.47 -8.42
CA ARG A 232 17.10 8.92 -9.07
C ARG A 232 17.03 7.42 -9.27
N ARG A 233 16.47 6.68 -8.30
CA ARG A 233 16.31 5.22 -8.37
C ARG A 233 15.29 4.79 -9.43
N PHE A 234 14.29 5.62 -9.73
CA PHE A 234 13.29 5.32 -10.75
C PHE A 234 13.95 5.06 -12.10
N TRP A 235 14.76 6.01 -12.59
CA TRP A 235 15.42 5.89 -13.90
C TRP A 235 16.54 4.85 -13.92
N SER A 236 17.24 4.64 -12.80
CA SER A 236 18.30 3.62 -12.73
C SER A 236 17.76 2.19 -12.83
N ASN A 237 16.53 1.96 -12.36
CA ASN A 237 15.91 0.64 -12.31
C ASN A 237 14.98 0.38 -13.51
N GLN A 238 14.77 1.37 -14.37
CA GLN A 238 13.91 1.23 -15.54
C GLN A 238 14.61 0.33 -16.58
N VAL A 239 13.96 -0.79 -16.88
CA VAL A 239 14.35 -1.67 -17.99
C VAL A 239 13.58 -1.20 -19.22
N PHE A 240 14.31 -0.84 -20.27
CA PHE A 240 13.75 -0.48 -21.57
C PHE A 240 13.93 -1.63 -22.53
N ALA A 241 12.98 -1.80 -23.44
CA ALA A 241 13.13 -2.75 -24.53
C ALA A 241 14.01 -2.13 -25.62
N GLU A 242 15.13 -2.76 -25.93
CA GLU A 242 15.98 -2.37 -27.04
C GLU A 242 15.26 -2.70 -28.35
N LEU A 243 14.61 -1.68 -28.94
CA LEU A 243 13.97 -1.76 -30.24
C LEU A 243 14.85 -1.06 -31.26
N SER A 244 15.28 -1.79 -32.29
CA SER A 244 16.09 -1.20 -33.36
C SER A 244 15.23 -0.33 -34.29
N PRO A 245 15.82 0.67 -34.97
CA PRO A 245 15.11 1.37 -36.03
C PRO A 245 14.69 0.42 -37.17
N ALA A 246 13.48 0.59 -37.70
CA ALA A 246 13.01 -0.18 -38.83
C ALA A 246 13.79 0.17 -40.11
N THR A 247 14.33 -0.85 -40.76
CA THR A 247 15.04 -0.71 -42.06
C THR A 247 14.10 -0.79 -43.25
N THR A 248 12.95 -1.45 -43.09
CA THR A 248 11.94 -1.61 -44.14
C THR A 248 10.55 -1.39 -43.55
N SER A 249 9.67 -0.75 -44.33
CA SER A 249 8.29 -0.53 -43.89
C SER A 249 7.49 -1.82 -44.05
N ARG A 250 6.75 -2.22 -43.02
CA ARG A 250 5.86 -3.39 -43.07
C ARG A 250 4.61 -3.19 -42.24
N VAL A 251 3.53 -3.84 -42.65
CA VAL A 251 2.27 -3.90 -41.89
C VAL A 251 1.95 -5.34 -41.56
N ARG A 252 1.71 -5.63 -40.29
CA ARG A 252 1.31 -6.95 -39.77
C ARG A 252 -0.11 -6.89 -39.23
N LYS A 253 -0.87 -7.95 -39.52
CA LYS A 253 -2.20 -8.16 -38.96
C LYS A 253 -2.12 -9.13 -37.77
N LEU A 254 -2.72 -8.76 -36.64
CA LEU A 254 -2.78 -9.56 -35.42
C LEU A 254 -4.24 -9.81 -35.03
N ASP A 255 -4.61 -11.07 -34.88
CA ASP A 255 -5.92 -11.46 -34.35
C ASP A 255 -5.84 -11.53 -32.81
N PRO A 256 -6.57 -10.68 -32.07
CA PRO A 256 -6.51 -10.67 -30.62
C PRO A 256 -7.40 -11.74 -29.96
N SER A 257 -8.05 -12.61 -30.73
CA SER A 257 -8.93 -13.64 -30.22
C SER A 257 -8.21 -14.57 -29.24
N VAL A 258 -8.85 -14.83 -28.10
CA VAL A 258 -8.35 -15.75 -27.06
C VAL A 258 -9.33 -16.90 -26.89
N VAL A 259 -8.82 -18.06 -26.48
CA VAL A 259 -9.64 -19.22 -26.12
C VAL A 259 -9.83 -19.22 -24.61
N VAL A 260 -11.07 -19.34 -24.18
CA VAL A 260 -11.44 -19.40 -22.76
C VAL A 260 -10.94 -20.73 -22.19
N PRO A 261 -10.07 -20.73 -21.17
CA PRO A 261 -9.45 -21.97 -20.68
C PRO A 261 -10.39 -22.80 -19.79
N GLN A 262 -11.40 -22.18 -19.19
CA GLN A 262 -12.35 -22.81 -18.28
C GLN A 262 -13.68 -22.08 -18.30
N ASP A 263 -14.76 -22.76 -17.90
CA ASP A 263 -16.09 -22.15 -17.81
C ASP A 263 -16.07 -20.87 -16.94
N ILE A 264 -16.64 -19.79 -17.47
CA ILE A 264 -16.78 -18.50 -16.78
C ILE A 264 -18.24 -18.37 -16.37
N THR A 265 -18.50 -18.29 -15.07
CA THR A 265 -19.84 -18.11 -14.52
C THR A 265 -20.02 -16.72 -13.90
N GLY A 266 -21.22 -16.16 -14.03
CA GLY A 266 -21.64 -14.95 -13.35
C GLY A 266 -21.85 -15.16 -11.85
N VAL A 267 -22.00 -14.06 -11.13
CA VAL A 267 -22.19 -14.05 -9.67
C VAL A 267 -23.49 -14.74 -9.23
N ASP A 268 -24.44 -14.86 -10.14
CA ASP A 268 -25.72 -15.57 -10.00
C ASP A 268 -25.64 -17.06 -10.39
N GLY A 269 -24.46 -17.56 -10.75
CA GLY A 269 -24.24 -18.92 -11.22
C GLY A 269 -24.59 -19.16 -12.69
N SER A 270 -24.97 -18.12 -13.45
CA SER A 270 -25.23 -18.25 -14.88
C SER A 270 -23.93 -18.47 -15.67
N LEU A 271 -23.95 -19.32 -16.69
CA LEU A 271 -22.78 -19.57 -17.54
C LEU A 271 -22.62 -18.43 -18.56
N ILE A 272 -21.52 -17.66 -18.47
CA ILE A 272 -21.20 -16.54 -19.37
C ILE A 272 -20.45 -17.05 -20.61
N HIS A 273 -19.41 -17.87 -20.40
CA HIS A 273 -18.64 -18.48 -21.48
C HIS A 273 -18.23 -19.90 -21.10
N LYS A 274 -18.20 -20.80 -22.08
CA LYS A 274 -17.72 -22.17 -21.91
C LYS A 274 -16.21 -22.25 -22.13
N ALA A 275 -15.57 -23.21 -21.47
CA ALA A 275 -14.23 -23.64 -21.81
C ALA A 275 -14.17 -24.00 -23.31
N GLY A 276 -13.19 -23.45 -24.02
CA GLY A 276 -13.04 -23.60 -25.46
C GLY A 276 -13.69 -22.49 -26.30
N ASP A 277 -14.50 -21.61 -25.71
CA ASP A 277 -15.06 -20.45 -26.44
C ASP A 277 -13.94 -19.54 -26.95
N ARG A 278 -14.05 -19.09 -28.21
CA ARG A 278 -13.13 -18.12 -28.80
C ARG A 278 -13.73 -16.72 -28.71
N ILE A 279 -13.10 -15.83 -27.96
CA ILE A 279 -13.58 -14.46 -27.73
C ILE A 279 -12.60 -13.48 -28.34
N ASN A 280 -13.11 -12.55 -29.14
CA ASN A 280 -12.35 -11.40 -29.61
C ASN A 280 -12.69 -10.17 -28.77
N PRO A 281 -11.74 -9.59 -28.02
CA PRO A 281 -12.01 -8.41 -27.18
C PRO A 281 -12.54 -7.20 -27.96
N LEU A 282 -12.24 -7.09 -29.25
CA LEU A 282 -12.69 -5.98 -30.10
C LEU A 282 -14.19 -6.02 -30.41
N ASP A 283 -14.86 -7.17 -30.20
CA ASP A 283 -16.31 -7.30 -30.32
C ASP A 283 -17.05 -6.70 -29.12
N ILE A 284 -16.38 -6.69 -27.97
CA ILE A 284 -16.94 -6.23 -26.70
C ILE A 284 -16.65 -4.75 -26.52
N ARG A 285 -15.41 -4.33 -26.79
CA ARG A 285 -14.97 -2.94 -26.67
C ARG A 285 -14.11 -2.55 -27.87
N PRO A 286 -14.52 -1.55 -28.67
CA PRO A 286 -13.71 -1.09 -29.78
C PRO A 286 -12.43 -0.43 -29.27
N PHE A 287 -11.32 -0.70 -29.96
CA PHE A 287 -10.06 -0.04 -29.69
C PHE A 287 -9.99 1.30 -30.43
N THR A 288 -10.12 2.40 -29.68
CA THR A 288 -10.25 3.76 -30.22
C THR A 288 -8.94 4.54 -30.25
N GLN A 289 -7.83 3.90 -29.88
CA GLN A 289 -6.52 4.52 -29.76
C GLN A 289 -5.66 4.24 -31.01
N ARG A 290 -4.74 5.15 -31.31
CA ARG A 290 -3.60 4.92 -32.21
C ARG A 290 -2.34 4.95 -31.34
N LEU A 291 -1.74 3.80 -31.07
CA LEU A 291 -0.48 3.79 -30.32
C LEU A 291 0.66 4.12 -31.28
N VAL A 292 1.52 5.06 -30.93
CA VAL A 292 2.67 5.47 -31.73
C VAL A 292 3.90 5.28 -30.85
N ILE A 293 4.66 4.22 -31.15
CA ILE A 293 5.86 3.84 -30.42
C ILE A 293 7.05 4.44 -31.15
N ILE A 294 7.82 5.27 -30.45
CA ILE A 294 9.00 5.95 -30.98
C ILE A 294 10.20 5.78 -30.05
N ASP A 295 11.39 5.88 -30.64
CA ASP A 295 12.62 6.15 -29.92
C ASP A 295 12.93 7.65 -30.02
N PRO A 296 12.86 8.39 -28.89
CA PRO A 296 13.06 9.84 -28.89
C PRO A 296 14.53 10.26 -29.09
N SER A 297 15.49 9.33 -29.12
CA SER A 297 16.88 9.63 -29.48
C SER A 297 17.02 10.05 -30.96
N TYR A 298 16.04 9.67 -31.80
CA TYR A 298 15.98 10.03 -33.21
C TYR A 298 14.97 11.16 -33.45
N GLU A 299 15.46 12.36 -33.78
CA GLU A 299 14.60 13.54 -34.01
C GLU A 299 13.54 13.31 -35.11
N LYS A 300 13.85 12.53 -36.15
CA LYS A 300 12.89 12.14 -37.19
C LYS A 300 11.69 11.38 -36.63
N GLN A 301 11.87 10.58 -35.58
CA GLN A 301 10.76 9.85 -34.95
C GLN A 301 9.89 10.77 -34.08
N ILE A 302 10.46 11.82 -33.49
CA ILE A 302 9.69 12.88 -32.81
C ILE A 302 8.81 13.61 -33.84
N ASN A 303 9.36 13.96 -35.00
CA ASN A 303 8.60 14.59 -36.08
C ASN A 303 7.52 13.65 -36.64
N PHE A 304 7.82 12.36 -36.75
CA PHE A 304 6.82 11.35 -37.09
C PHE A 304 5.67 11.31 -36.07
N ALA A 305 5.95 11.31 -34.76
CA ALA A 305 4.92 11.37 -33.74
C ALA A 305 4.06 12.63 -33.83
N LYS A 306 4.66 13.81 -34.08
CA LYS A 306 3.93 15.06 -34.34
C LYS A 306 3.01 14.93 -35.54
N ALA A 307 3.50 14.38 -36.65
CA ALA A 307 2.69 14.16 -37.85
C ALA A 307 1.52 13.19 -37.59
N GLN A 308 1.71 12.15 -36.77
CA GLN A 308 0.60 11.27 -36.36
C GLN A 308 -0.45 12.02 -35.53
N ILE A 309 -0.03 12.94 -34.66
CA ILE A 309 -0.92 13.79 -33.87
C ILE A 309 -1.71 14.74 -34.78
N GLU A 310 -1.03 15.44 -35.68
CA GLU A 310 -1.65 16.40 -36.59
C GLU A 310 -2.65 15.73 -37.55
N ASN A 311 -2.26 14.60 -38.15
CA ASN A 311 -3.10 13.94 -39.16
C ASN A 311 -4.31 13.19 -38.58
N TYR A 312 -4.23 12.77 -37.31
CA TYR A 312 -5.21 11.84 -36.73
C TYR A 312 -5.77 12.21 -35.36
N GLY A 313 -5.20 13.20 -34.66
CA GLY A 313 -5.60 13.58 -33.31
C GLY A 313 -7.06 14.00 -33.19
N ASP A 314 -7.64 14.57 -34.25
CA ASP A 314 -9.06 14.96 -34.29
C ASP A 314 -10.02 13.77 -34.45
N LYS A 315 -9.51 12.64 -34.96
CA LYS A 315 -10.32 11.45 -35.32
C LYS A 315 -10.18 10.32 -34.31
N GLN A 316 -9.00 10.19 -33.70
CA GLN A 316 -8.64 9.08 -32.81
C GLN A 316 -7.69 9.57 -31.72
N ASN A 317 -7.77 8.93 -30.55
CA ASN A 317 -6.83 9.25 -29.48
C ASN A 317 -5.45 8.67 -29.81
N VAL A 318 -4.55 9.52 -30.30
CA VAL A 318 -3.15 9.12 -30.56
C VAL A 318 -2.43 8.97 -29.21
N VAL A 319 -1.65 7.93 -28.96
CA VAL A 319 -0.94 7.75 -27.69
C VAL A 319 0.53 7.56 -28.00
N ILE A 320 1.38 8.45 -27.49
CA ILE A 320 2.82 8.42 -27.79
C ILE A 320 3.53 7.61 -26.71
N ILE A 321 4.27 6.59 -27.12
CA ILE A 321 4.96 5.65 -26.25
C ILE A 321 6.45 5.66 -26.63
N LEU A 322 7.32 5.86 -25.66
CA LEU A 322 8.76 5.95 -25.80
C LEU A 322 9.38 4.57 -25.54
N SER A 323 10.14 4.03 -26.50
CA SER A 323 10.91 2.80 -26.32
C SER A 323 12.10 3.00 -25.38
N GLU A 324 12.64 4.23 -25.36
CA GLU A 324 13.79 4.61 -24.55
C GLU A 324 13.61 6.02 -23.97
N VAL A 325 14.30 6.30 -22.87
CA VAL A 325 14.45 7.64 -22.28
C VAL A 325 15.90 7.82 -21.87
N ASP A 326 16.45 9.02 -22.09
CA ASP A 326 17.79 9.38 -21.62
C ASP A 326 17.85 9.30 -20.09
N ARG A 327 18.49 8.24 -19.58
CA ARG A 327 18.60 7.98 -18.13
C ARG A 327 19.48 8.99 -17.40
N GLN A 328 20.41 9.65 -18.10
CA GLN A 328 21.27 10.67 -17.50
C GLN A 328 20.47 11.94 -17.24
N LYS A 329 19.61 12.32 -18.19
CA LYS A 329 18.68 13.45 -18.03
C LYS A 329 17.46 13.11 -17.18
N GLY A 330 17.08 11.84 -17.08
CA GLY A 330 15.96 11.37 -16.26
C GLY A 330 14.66 12.11 -16.58
N TRP A 331 14.08 12.75 -15.56
CA TRP A 331 12.80 13.46 -15.68
C TRP A 331 12.86 14.68 -16.60
N ASP A 332 13.99 15.38 -16.64
CA ASP A 332 14.17 16.53 -17.53
C ASP A 332 14.16 16.09 -18.98
N GLY A 333 14.81 14.96 -19.29
CA GLY A 333 14.81 14.35 -20.62
C GLY A 333 13.41 13.87 -21.03
N PHE A 334 12.70 13.20 -20.13
CA PHE A 334 11.30 12.79 -20.37
C PHE A 334 10.39 13.99 -20.66
N THR A 335 10.52 15.06 -19.87
CA THR A 335 9.74 16.30 -20.03
C THR A 335 10.12 17.05 -21.30
N GLU A 336 11.40 17.06 -21.68
CA GLU A 336 11.90 17.62 -22.93
C GLU A 336 11.19 16.95 -24.13
N VAL A 337 11.11 15.62 -24.13
CA VAL A 337 10.43 14.86 -25.19
C VAL A 337 8.93 15.17 -25.20
N GLN A 338 8.28 15.19 -24.04
CA GLN A 338 6.86 15.55 -23.93
C GLN A 338 6.56 16.93 -24.53
N ASN A 339 7.40 17.92 -24.21
CA ASN A 339 7.27 19.28 -24.70
C ASN A 339 7.52 19.36 -26.21
N LYS A 340 8.53 18.63 -26.72
CA LYS A 340 8.78 18.56 -28.17
C LYS A 340 7.59 17.96 -28.90
N VAL A 341 7.03 16.84 -28.42
CA VAL A 341 5.88 16.17 -29.03
C VAL A 341 4.60 17.00 -28.92
N GLY A 342 4.47 17.81 -27.86
CA GLY A 342 3.29 18.65 -27.60
C GLY A 342 2.10 17.89 -26.99
N ARG A 343 2.31 16.65 -26.54
CA ARG A 343 1.31 15.79 -25.88
C ARG A 343 1.96 14.89 -24.84
N ALA A 344 1.14 14.35 -23.94
CA ALA A 344 1.57 13.36 -22.97
C ALA A 344 2.26 12.17 -23.66
N VAL A 345 3.37 11.73 -23.08
CA VAL A 345 4.17 10.58 -23.53
C VAL A 345 4.20 9.52 -22.43
N TYR A 346 4.34 8.27 -22.82
CA TYR A 346 4.36 7.12 -21.90
C TYR A 346 5.59 6.27 -22.15
N ILE A 347 6.04 5.48 -21.18
CA ILE A 347 7.15 4.53 -21.38
C ILE A 347 6.58 3.20 -21.90
N LEU A 348 7.26 2.61 -22.89
CA LEU A 348 6.91 1.30 -23.43
C LEU A 348 7.08 0.23 -22.35
N LYS A 349 5.97 -0.43 -22.00
CA LYS A 349 5.97 -1.61 -21.12
C LYS A 349 6.16 -2.87 -21.94
N ASP A 350 6.80 -3.88 -21.33
CA ASP A 350 7.07 -5.14 -22.00
C ASP A 350 5.79 -5.86 -22.45
N ASP A 351 4.70 -5.80 -21.67
CA ASP A 351 3.42 -6.39 -22.06
C ASP A 351 2.88 -5.82 -23.37
N VAL A 352 3.02 -4.51 -23.60
CA VAL A 352 2.58 -3.85 -24.84
C VAL A 352 3.46 -4.32 -26.00
N ARG A 353 4.79 -4.32 -25.80
CA ARG A 353 5.75 -4.80 -26.79
C ARG A 353 5.45 -6.26 -27.18
N THR A 354 5.31 -7.13 -26.19
CA THR A 354 5.10 -8.57 -26.37
C THR A 354 3.75 -8.86 -27.00
N ARG A 355 2.67 -8.20 -26.54
CA ARG A 355 1.30 -8.42 -27.06
C ARG A 355 1.17 -8.06 -28.54
N PHE A 356 1.82 -6.98 -28.98
CA PHE A 356 1.80 -6.55 -30.38
C PHE A 356 3.01 -7.04 -31.19
N SER A 357 3.93 -7.76 -30.53
CA SER A 357 5.21 -8.21 -31.07
C SER A 357 5.92 -7.07 -31.78
N ILE A 358 6.12 -5.95 -31.10
CA ILE A 358 6.79 -4.77 -31.66
C ILE A 358 8.28 -5.06 -31.68
N ASP A 359 8.85 -5.10 -32.88
CA ASP A 359 10.27 -5.42 -33.10
C ASP A 359 11.10 -4.15 -33.36
N PHE A 360 10.48 -3.11 -33.93
CA PHE A 360 11.20 -1.93 -34.42
C PHE A 360 10.51 -0.61 -34.09
N THR A 361 11.30 0.48 -34.11
CA THR A 361 10.79 1.86 -34.05
C THR A 361 11.01 2.61 -35.36
N PRO A 362 10.14 3.57 -35.71
CA PRO A 362 8.84 3.81 -35.09
C PRO A 362 7.80 2.76 -35.52
N SER A 363 6.84 2.52 -34.64
CA SER A 363 5.70 1.62 -34.87
C SER A 363 4.37 2.31 -34.61
N VAL A 364 3.33 1.98 -35.36
CA VAL A 364 1.96 2.44 -35.17
C VAL A 364 1.04 1.23 -35.00
N VAL A 365 0.28 1.18 -33.91
CA VAL A 365 -0.72 0.15 -33.65
C VAL A 365 -2.11 0.77 -33.75
N THR A 366 -2.94 0.20 -34.63
CA THR A 366 -4.35 0.56 -34.80
C THR A 366 -5.21 -0.70 -34.81
N ALA A 367 -6.53 -0.53 -34.75
CA ALA A 367 -7.48 -1.65 -34.89
C ALA A 367 -8.51 -1.36 -35.97
N ALA A 368 -8.80 -2.37 -36.78
CA ALA A 368 -9.88 -2.38 -37.75
C ALA A 368 -10.32 -3.83 -37.99
N ASP A 369 -11.55 -4.06 -38.46
CA ASP A 369 -12.01 -5.39 -38.91
C ASP A 369 -11.70 -6.54 -37.93
N ARG A 370 -11.97 -6.32 -36.64
CA ARG A 370 -11.73 -7.27 -35.53
C ARG A 370 -10.26 -7.70 -35.38
N SER A 371 -9.31 -6.92 -35.88
CA SER A 371 -7.88 -7.20 -35.83
C SER A 371 -7.08 -5.96 -35.47
N PHE A 372 -5.87 -6.17 -34.95
CA PHE A 372 -4.88 -5.11 -34.83
C PHE A 372 -4.00 -5.06 -36.07
N TYR A 373 -3.59 -3.85 -36.46
CA TYR A 373 -2.64 -3.58 -37.52
C TYR A 373 -1.43 -2.89 -36.90
N ILE A 374 -0.27 -3.51 -37.06
CA ILE A 374 1.01 -3.02 -36.56
C ILE A 374 1.83 -2.61 -37.78
N GLU A 375 1.99 -1.31 -37.95
CA GLU A 375 2.79 -0.70 -39.01
C GLU A 375 4.14 -0.28 -38.44
N GLU A 376 5.23 -0.82 -38.99
CA GLU A 376 6.59 -0.39 -38.70
C GLU A 376 7.09 0.39 -39.92
N VAL A 377 7.64 1.58 -39.70
CA VAL A 377 7.96 2.52 -40.79
C VAL A 377 9.46 2.69 -40.93
N ALA A 378 9.99 2.46 -42.13
CA ALA A 378 11.42 2.62 -42.40
C ALA A 378 11.88 4.06 -42.13
N GLY A 379 13.10 4.20 -41.58
CA GLY A 379 13.68 5.51 -41.26
C GLY A 379 13.77 6.49 -42.45
N GLU A 380 13.90 5.98 -43.67
CA GLU A 380 13.92 6.79 -44.91
C GLU A 380 12.54 7.38 -45.25
N SER A 381 11.46 6.76 -44.78
CA SER A 381 10.07 7.19 -45.02
C SER A 381 9.55 8.17 -43.96
N LEU A 382 10.38 8.51 -42.97
CA LEU A 382 10.00 9.45 -41.90
C LEU A 382 10.11 10.91 -42.37
N PRO A 383 9.19 11.78 -41.91
CA PRO A 383 9.15 13.19 -42.27
C PRO A 383 10.34 14.01 -41.75
#